data_AF-A0A533RSU5-F1
#
_entry.id   AF-A0A533RSU5-F1
#
_cell.length_a   1.000
_cell.length_b   1.000
_cell.length_c   1.000
_cell.angle_alpha   90.00
_cell.angle_beta   90.00
_cell.angle_gamma   90.00
#
_symmetry.space_group_name_H-M   'P 1'
#
loop_
_entity.id
_entity.type
_entity.pdbx_description
1 polymer ?
#
loop_
_entity_poly.entity_id
_entity_poly.type
_entity_poly.pdbx_seq_one_letter_code
_entity_poly.pdbx_strand_id
1 'polypeptide(L)'
;IEGLKGGREFVDAARRFTKSKPIVAFKSGRTQAGARAAASHTAALAGVDRIYDAAFTQSGVVRAQTLEEFFDMGRALQFQKPAFGNRISILTNAGGPGIIAADACIESGLRVDSLSETTLRKLEEMKAKGELLGIMTGSNPLDLSGQGTSEMFVKVLRILMDASEVDGVLVMAFHQAPPILDDVVQAIAETHKGYTKPILACDVGGTEMAKDFRTRFEKYGIPAYETPERAARAMYALARYGQYTRFTTSPQKEE
;
A
#
# COMPACT_ATOMS: atom_id res chain seq x y z
N ILE A 1 -5.74 8.15 20.16
CA ILE A 1 -6.90 7.84 21.04
C ILE A 1 -6.36 7.24 22.33
N GLU A 2 -6.65 7.86 23.47
CA GLU A 2 -6.30 7.36 24.81
C GLU A 2 -7.49 6.64 25.45
N GLY A 3 -8.69 7.22 25.30
CA GLY A 3 -9.99 6.63 25.68
C GLY A 3 -11.15 7.28 24.93
N LEU A 4 -12.34 6.68 24.98
CA LEU A 4 -13.60 7.17 24.41
C LEU A 4 -14.69 7.11 25.49
N LYS A 5 -15.48 8.19 25.64
CA LYS A 5 -16.63 8.24 26.56
C LYS A 5 -17.93 7.69 25.93
N GLY A 6 -18.16 7.95 24.65
CA GLY A 6 -19.32 7.47 23.88
C GLY A 6 -18.91 6.48 22.81
N GLY A 7 -18.69 5.22 23.22
CA GLY A 7 -18.17 4.19 22.32
C GLY A 7 -19.14 3.85 21.17
N ARG A 8 -20.44 3.81 21.45
CA ARG A 8 -21.45 3.50 20.43
C ARG A 8 -21.62 4.64 19.44
N GLU A 9 -21.70 5.86 19.95
CA GLU A 9 -21.79 7.08 19.16
C GLU A 9 -20.57 7.24 18.25
N PHE A 10 -19.37 6.92 18.76
CA PHE A 10 -18.15 6.89 17.96
C PHE A 10 -18.26 5.89 16.82
N VAL A 11 -18.67 4.64 17.08
CA VAL A 11 -18.78 3.60 16.05
C VAL A 11 -19.81 4.00 14.98
N ASP A 12 -20.97 4.51 15.39
CA ASP A 12 -22.05 4.89 14.48
C ASP A 12 -21.68 6.14 13.66
N ALA A 13 -20.96 7.10 14.23
CA ALA A 13 -20.42 8.25 13.51
C ALA A 13 -19.30 7.84 12.53
N ALA A 14 -18.34 7.05 13.00
CA ALA A 14 -17.22 6.56 12.19
C ALA A 14 -17.72 5.76 10.99
N ARG A 15 -18.64 4.80 11.21
CA ARG A 15 -19.27 4.00 10.15
C ARG A 15 -19.93 4.84 9.06
N ARG A 16 -20.56 5.96 9.41
CA ARG A 16 -21.16 6.86 8.42
C ARG A 16 -20.11 7.63 7.65
N PHE A 17 -19.10 8.15 8.36
CA PHE A 17 -18.03 8.94 7.76
C PHE A 17 -17.13 8.12 6.81
N THR A 18 -16.80 6.89 7.20
CA THR A 18 -15.94 5.95 6.45
C THR A 18 -16.53 5.45 5.14
N LYS A 19 -17.81 5.72 4.86
CA LYS A 19 -18.38 5.51 3.53
C LYS A 19 -17.87 6.49 2.48
N SER A 20 -17.39 7.66 2.92
CA SER A 20 -16.98 8.76 2.04
C SER A 20 -15.50 9.13 2.18
N LYS A 21 -14.94 9.02 3.38
CA LYS A 21 -13.56 9.42 3.68
C LYS A 21 -12.92 8.45 4.67
N PRO A 22 -11.65 8.09 4.49
CA PRO A 22 -10.97 7.18 5.41
C PRO A 22 -10.75 7.81 6.79
N ILE A 23 -10.72 6.97 7.81
CA ILE A 23 -10.27 7.33 9.17
C ILE A 23 -9.11 6.41 9.53
N VAL A 24 -7.98 7.00 9.91
CA VAL A 24 -6.87 6.26 10.54
C VAL A 24 -6.88 6.54 12.03
N ALA A 25 -6.75 5.50 12.85
CA ALA A 25 -6.69 5.64 14.30
C ALA A 25 -5.44 4.99 14.89
N PHE A 26 -4.74 5.74 15.74
CA PHE A 26 -3.69 5.22 16.61
C PHE A 26 -4.18 5.18 18.05
N LYS A 27 -4.15 4.00 18.68
CA LYS A 27 -4.55 3.76 20.08
C LYS A 27 -3.31 3.64 20.95
N SER A 28 -3.18 4.50 21.95
CA SER A 28 -2.16 4.37 23.02
C SER A 28 -2.72 3.52 24.17
N GLY A 29 -1.88 3.12 25.13
CA GLY A 29 -2.33 2.32 26.28
C GLY A 29 -2.82 0.91 25.91
N ARG A 30 -2.18 0.27 24.92
CA ARG A 30 -2.55 -1.05 24.38
C ARG A 30 -2.11 -2.22 25.26
N THR A 31 -1.07 -2.00 26.06
CA THR A 31 -0.51 -2.98 27.00
C THR A 31 -1.00 -2.68 28.41
N GLN A 32 -0.86 -3.64 29.34
CA GLN A 32 -1.26 -3.42 30.73
C GLN A 32 -0.55 -2.22 31.36
N ALA A 33 0.75 -2.06 31.12
CA ALA A 33 1.52 -0.92 31.62
C ALA A 33 1.05 0.41 31.01
N GLY A 34 0.85 0.44 29.69
CA GLY A 34 0.36 1.63 29.01
C GLY A 34 -1.07 1.98 29.40
N ALA A 35 -1.93 1.00 29.61
CA ALA A 35 -3.31 1.18 30.06
C ALA A 35 -3.35 1.79 31.47
N ARG A 36 -2.51 1.31 32.40
CA ARG A 36 -2.37 1.94 33.73
C ARG A 36 -1.91 3.39 33.62
N ALA A 37 -0.89 3.66 32.81
CA ALA A 37 -0.40 5.03 32.60
C ALA A 37 -1.48 5.95 32.01
N ALA A 38 -2.21 5.50 31.00
CA ALA A 38 -3.31 6.25 30.38
C ALA A 38 -4.46 6.50 31.37
N ALA A 39 -4.77 5.53 32.23
CA ALA A 39 -5.81 5.68 33.24
C ALA A 39 -5.46 6.76 34.27
N SER A 40 -4.21 6.76 34.76
CA SER A 40 -3.71 7.82 35.65
C SER A 40 -3.69 9.19 34.96
N HIS A 41 -3.32 9.26 33.68
CA HIS A 41 -3.26 10.50 32.92
C HIS A 41 -4.64 11.13 32.66
N THR A 42 -5.62 10.30 32.32
CA THR A 42 -6.95 10.78 31.89
C THR A 42 -8.00 10.78 33.01
N ALA A 43 -7.64 10.29 34.21
CA ALA A 43 -8.56 10.01 35.31
C ALA A 43 -9.79 9.17 34.89
N ALA A 44 -9.61 8.30 33.89
CA ALA A 44 -10.66 7.44 33.35
C ALA A 44 -10.16 6.00 33.24
N LEU A 45 -11.06 5.02 33.32
CA LEU A 45 -10.67 3.63 33.13
C LEU A 45 -10.15 3.42 31.69
N ALA A 46 -8.93 2.92 31.56
CA ALA A 46 -8.40 2.58 30.24
C ALA A 46 -9.19 1.41 29.64
N GLY A 47 -9.86 1.66 28.52
CA GLY A 47 -10.66 0.63 27.86
C GLY A 47 -9.81 -0.50 27.26
N VAL A 48 -10.43 -1.67 27.12
CA VAL A 48 -9.77 -2.90 26.66
C VAL A 48 -9.39 -2.80 25.19
N ASP A 49 -8.10 -2.99 24.86
CA ASP A 49 -7.57 -2.79 23.51
C ASP A 49 -8.26 -3.63 22.42
N ARG A 50 -8.59 -4.90 22.74
CA ARG A 50 -9.31 -5.79 21.82
C ARG A 50 -10.72 -5.27 21.45
N ILE A 51 -11.37 -4.54 22.36
CA ILE A 51 -12.69 -3.94 22.08
C ILE A 51 -12.54 -2.75 21.12
N TYR A 52 -11.49 -1.95 21.27
CA TYR A 52 -11.16 -0.89 20.28
C TYR A 52 -10.88 -1.48 18.90
N ASP A 53 -10.13 -2.59 18.86
CA ASP A 53 -9.81 -3.28 17.61
C ASP A 53 -11.07 -3.72 16.84
N ALA A 54 -11.99 -4.37 17.56
CA ALA A 54 -13.28 -4.79 17.02
C ALA A 54 -14.12 -3.57 16.57
N ALA A 55 -14.19 -2.52 17.39
CA ALA A 55 -14.93 -1.30 17.08
C ALA A 55 -14.40 -0.60 15.82
N PHE A 56 -13.07 -0.49 15.67
CA PHE A 56 -12.44 0.08 14.47
C PHE A 56 -12.75 -0.76 13.23
N THR A 57 -12.60 -2.09 13.33
CA THR A 57 -12.92 -3.01 12.24
C THR A 57 -14.39 -2.90 11.79
N GLN A 58 -15.33 -2.84 12.74
CA GLN A 58 -16.76 -2.73 12.44
C GLN A 58 -17.21 -1.36 11.89
N SER A 59 -16.37 -0.33 12.03
CA SER A 59 -16.64 1.03 11.57
C SER A 59 -15.80 1.46 10.38
N GLY A 60 -14.95 0.57 9.83
CA GLY A 60 -14.09 0.89 8.68
C GLY A 60 -12.92 1.81 9.02
N VAL A 61 -12.61 1.97 10.31
CA VAL A 61 -11.44 2.72 10.77
C VAL A 61 -10.20 1.85 10.56
N VAL A 62 -9.21 2.38 9.85
CA VAL A 62 -7.91 1.71 9.67
C VAL A 62 -7.08 1.95 10.92
N ARG A 63 -6.66 0.88 11.59
CA ARG A 63 -5.87 0.96 12.81
C ARG A 63 -4.37 0.99 12.47
N ALA A 64 -3.67 1.99 12.98
CA ALA A 64 -2.21 2.04 13.03
C ALA A 64 -1.68 1.54 14.40
N GLN A 65 -0.58 0.81 14.39
CA GLN A 65 0.07 0.26 15.59
C GLN A 65 1.20 1.15 16.12
N THR A 66 1.76 1.99 15.27
CA THR A 66 2.80 2.98 15.60
C THR A 66 2.41 4.36 15.06
N LEU A 67 3.11 5.41 15.53
CA LEU A 67 2.94 6.75 14.96
C LEU A 67 3.46 6.82 13.52
N GLU A 68 4.51 6.08 13.20
CA GLU A 68 5.03 6.00 11.83
C GLU A 68 3.98 5.41 10.88
N GLU A 69 3.36 4.29 11.25
CA GLU A 69 2.26 3.72 10.50
C GLU A 69 1.09 4.70 10.36
N PHE A 70 0.77 5.46 11.41
CA PHE A 70 -0.32 6.45 11.36
C PHE A 70 -0.09 7.50 10.27
N PHE A 71 1.12 8.07 10.19
CA PHE A 71 1.46 9.04 9.15
C PHE A 71 1.59 8.39 7.78
N ASP A 72 2.17 7.20 7.68
CA ASP A 72 2.37 6.49 6.42
C ASP A 72 1.06 6.08 5.76
N MET A 73 0.13 5.53 6.54
CA MET A 73 -1.21 5.19 6.10
C MET A 73 -2.00 6.43 5.72
N GLY A 74 -1.88 7.52 6.50
CA GLY A 74 -2.52 8.80 6.21
C GLY A 74 -2.09 9.38 4.86
N ARG A 75 -0.78 9.36 4.57
CA ARG A 75 -0.24 9.79 3.26
C ARG A 75 -0.77 8.92 2.12
N ALA A 76 -0.77 7.59 2.27
CA ALA A 76 -1.34 6.70 1.26
C ALA A 76 -2.80 7.02 0.95
N LEU A 77 -3.64 7.08 1.99
CA LEU A 77 -5.07 7.31 1.88
C LEU A 77 -5.43 8.73 1.37
N GLN A 78 -4.53 9.69 1.51
CA GLN A 78 -4.72 11.05 1.00
C GLN A 78 -4.49 11.13 -0.51
N PHE A 79 -3.44 10.48 -1.01
CA PHE A 79 -2.96 10.67 -2.38
C PHE A 79 -3.38 9.57 -3.36
N GLN A 80 -3.79 8.41 -2.87
CA GLN A 80 -4.14 7.26 -3.69
C GLN A 80 -5.60 6.85 -3.51
N LYS A 81 -6.17 6.28 -4.58
CA LYS A 81 -7.51 5.66 -4.52
C LYS A 81 -7.45 4.36 -3.71
N PRO A 82 -8.56 3.93 -3.11
CA PRO A 82 -8.59 2.66 -2.37
C PRO A 82 -8.26 1.47 -3.27
N ALA A 83 -7.57 0.46 -2.73
CA ALA A 83 -7.45 -0.84 -3.39
C ALA A 83 -8.70 -1.67 -3.06
N PHE A 84 -9.47 -2.09 -4.07
CA PHE A 84 -10.73 -2.83 -3.88
C PHE A 84 -10.55 -4.34 -3.62
N GLY A 85 -9.33 -4.72 -3.26
CA GLY A 85 -8.89 -6.05 -2.87
C GLY A 85 -7.50 -5.96 -2.26
N ASN A 86 -6.92 -7.11 -1.92
CA ASN A 86 -5.63 -7.18 -1.22
C ASN A 86 -4.56 -7.96 -2.00
N ARG A 87 -4.75 -8.20 -3.31
CA ARG A 87 -3.76 -8.87 -4.16
C ARG A 87 -2.84 -7.82 -4.78
N ILE A 88 -1.61 -7.78 -4.30
CA ILE A 88 -0.64 -6.74 -4.65
C ILE A 88 0.44 -7.34 -5.53
N SER A 89 0.78 -6.61 -6.60
CA SER A 89 1.97 -6.91 -7.38
C SER A 89 3.13 -6.02 -6.99
N ILE A 90 4.33 -6.56 -7.02
CA ILE A 90 5.56 -5.82 -6.77
C ILE A 90 6.32 -5.74 -8.09
N LEU A 91 6.69 -4.52 -8.48
CA LEU A 91 7.49 -4.24 -9.68
C LEU A 91 8.80 -3.61 -9.23
N THR A 92 9.92 -4.28 -9.48
CA THR A 92 11.24 -3.87 -8.99
C THR A 92 12.31 -4.01 -10.07
N ASN A 93 13.43 -3.29 -9.94
CA ASN A 93 14.68 -3.57 -10.67
C ASN A 93 15.76 -4.18 -9.74
N ALA A 94 15.39 -4.55 -8.52
CA ALA A 94 16.26 -5.17 -7.54
C ALA A 94 15.52 -6.29 -6.78
N GLY A 95 16.03 -7.52 -6.92
CA GLY A 95 15.39 -8.71 -6.32
C GLY A 95 15.34 -8.71 -4.80
N GLY A 96 16.43 -8.30 -4.11
CA GLY A 96 16.49 -8.30 -2.64
C GLY A 96 15.35 -7.50 -1.99
N PRO A 97 15.18 -6.21 -2.32
CA PRO A 97 14.04 -5.43 -1.85
C PRO A 97 12.68 -5.99 -2.27
N GLY A 98 12.57 -6.61 -3.46
CA GLY A 98 11.35 -7.28 -3.90
C GLY A 98 10.93 -8.44 -2.98
N ILE A 99 11.90 -9.24 -2.52
CA ILE A 99 11.67 -10.33 -1.56
C ILE A 99 11.16 -9.76 -0.22
N ILE A 100 11.84 -8.73 0.31
CA ILE A 100 11.43 -8.07 1.57
C ILE A 100 10.03 -7.47 1.44
N ALA A 101 9.70 -6.86 0.30
CA ALA A 101 8.38 -6.31 0.03
C ALA A 101 7.30 -7.40 0.01
N ALA A 102 7.60 -8.58 -0.54
CA ALA A 102 6.67 -9.69 -0.57
C ALA A 102 6.36 -10.20 0.85
N ASP A 103 7.39 -10.44 1.66
CA ASP A 103 7.25 -10.85 3.06
C ASP A 103 6.43 -9.81 3.85
N ALA A 104 6.80 -8.53 3.72
CA ALA A 104 6.11 -7.44 4.41
C ALA A 104 4.63 -7.29 3.99
N CYS A 105 4.31 -7.56 2.73
CA CYS A 105 2.93 -7.60 2.26
C CYS A 105 2.15 -8.71 2.97
N ILE A 106 2.68 -9.94 2.99
CA ILE A 106 2.04 -11.08 3.65
C ILE A 106 1.86 -10.82 5.15
N GLU A 107 2.90 -10.35 5.85
CA GLU A 107 2.84 -10.00 7.27
C GLU A 107 1.88 -8.85 7.58
N SER A 108 1.57 -8.02 6.58
CA SER A 108 0.56 -6.98 6.69
C SER A 108 -0.86 -7.48 6.42
N GLY A 109 -1.05 -8.70 5.93
CA GLY A 109 -2.35 -9.26 5.54
C GLY A 109 -2.75 -8.96 4.08
N LEU A 110 -1.78 -8.53 3.27
CA LEU A 110 -1.90 -8.48 1.81
C LEU A 110 -1.56 -9.85 1.22
N ARG A 111 -1.80 -10.02 -0.08
CA ARG A 111 -1.47 -11.22 -0.85
C ARG A 111 -0.53 -10.84 -1.98
N VAL A 112 0.46 -11.70 -2.23
CA VAL A 112 1.40 -11.58 -3.36
C VAL A 112 1.29 -12.88 -4.16
N ASP A 113 0.14 -13.05 -4.82
CA ASP A 113 -0.16 -14.27 -5.56
C ASP A 113 0.60 -14.30 -6.89
N SER A 114 0.77 -15.51 -7.44
CA SER A 114 1.26 -15.71 -8.81
C SER A 114 0.31 -15.05 -9.82
N LEU A 115 0.90 -14.47 -10.88
CA LEU A 115 0.14 -13.84 -11.96
C LEU A 115 -0.60 -14.91 -12.78
N SER A 116 -1.74 -14.53 -13.38
CA SER A 116 -2.49 -15.46 -14.23
C SER A 116 -1.74 -15.79 -15.51
N GLU A 117 -2.04 -16.94 -16.12
CA GLU A 117 -1.49 -17.31 -17.43
C GLU A 117 -1.70 -16.23 -18.49
N THR A 118 -2.81 -15.49 -18.44
CA THR A 118 -3.08 -14.38 -19.36
C THR A 118 -2.05 -13.25 -19.21
N THR A 119 -1.76 -12.87 -17.97
CA THR A 119 -0.76 -11.83 -17.67
C THR A 119 0.65 -12.33 -18.02
N LEU A 120 0.97 -13.58 -17.70
CA LEU A 120 2.24 -14.20 -18.04
C LEU A 120 2.47 -14.25 -19.56
N ARG A 121 1.46 -14.64 -20.35
CA ARG A 121 1.57 -14.64 -21.82
C ARG A 121 1.89 -13.25 -22.38
N LYS A 122 1.26 -12.19 -21.87
CA LYS A 122 1.58 -10.81 -22.29
C LYS A 122 3.04 -10.46 -22.01
N LEU A 123 3.57 -10.83 -20.85
CA LEU A 123 4.97 -10.62 -20.51
C LEU A 123 5.91 -11.40 -21.43
N GLU A 124 5.60 -12.67 -21.72
CA GLU A 124 6.38 -13.50 -22.64
C GLU A 124 6.35 -12.98 -24.08
N GLU A 125 5.21 -12.49 -24.57
CA GLU A 125 5.12 -11.85 -25.89
C GLU A 125 6.04 -10.61 -25.99
N MET A 126 6.13 -9.82 -24.92
CA MET A 126 7.02 -8.66 -24.89
C MET A 126 8.50 -9.06 -24.85
N LYS A 127 8.85 -10.14 -24.14
CA LYS A 127 10.21 -10.71 -24.18
C LYS A 127 10.55 -11.18 -25.60
N ALA A 128 9.63 -11.88 -26.27
CA ALA A 128 9.84 -12.37 -27.63
C ALA A 128 10.05 -11.24 -28.65
N LYS A 129 9.43 -10.07 -28.43
CA LYS A 129 9.62 -8.86 -29.24
C LYS A 129 10.90 -8.08 -28.91
N GLY A 130 11.67 -8.51 -27.91
CA GLY A 130 12.85 -7.78 -27.43
C GLY A 130 12.52 -6.51 -26.63
N GLU A 131 11.27 -6.35 -26.20
CA GLU A 131 10.82 -5.19 -25.40
C GLU A 131 11.09 -5.37 -23.91
N LEU A 132 11.20 -6.61 -23.45
CA LEU A 132 11.60 -7.00 -22.10
C LEU A 132 12.78 -7.97 -22.16
N LEU A 133 13.56 -8.02 -21.08
CA LEU A 133 14.71 -8.91 -20.98
C LEU A 133 14.27 -10.36 -20.77
N GLY A 134 14.88 -11.28 -21.51
CA GLY A 134 14.59 -12.73 -21.36
C GLY A 134 14.91 -13.27 -19.97
N ILE A 135 15.85 -12.64 -19.24
CA ILE A 135 16.23 -13.01 -17.87
C ILE A 135 15.18 -12.66 -16.81
N MET A 136 14.18 -11.82 -17.14
CA MET A 136 13.11 -11.48 -16.20
C MET A 136 12.35 -12.73 -15.79
N THR A 137 12.16 -12.92 -14.49
CA THR A 137 11.26 -13.94 -13.97
C THR A 137 9.80 -13.48 -14.16
N GLY A 138 8.98 -14.31 -14.78
CA GLY A 138 7.54 -14.07 -14.94
C GLY A 138 6.77 -14.42 -13.66
N SER A 139 7.22 -13.97 -12.49
CA SER A 139 6.55 -14.24 -11.21
C SER A 139 6.27 -12.92 -10.50
N ASN A 140 5.46 -12.95 -9.44
CA ASN A 140 5.25 -11.81 -8.56
C ASN A 140 6.05 -12.06 -7.28
N PRO A 141 7.06 -11.26 -6.92
CA PRO A 141 7.51 -9.99 -7.51
C PRO A 141 8.09 -10.09 -8.94
N LEU A 142 7.81 -9.06 -9.75
CA LEU A 142 8.38 -8.86 -11.09
C LEU A 142 9.68 -8.07 -10.99
N ASP A 143 10.81 -8.73 -11.24
CA ASP A 143 12.15 -8.13 -11.20
C ASP A 143 12.67 -7.87 -12.62
N LEU A 144 12.79 -6.59 -12.99
CA LEU A 144 13.33 -6.11 -14.25
C LEU A 144 14.87 -6.22 -14.32
N SER A 145 15.51 -6.66 -13.24
CA SER A 145 16.96 -6.64 -13.01
C SER A 145 17.55 -5.22 -13.01
N GLY A 146 18.84 -5.09 -12.67
CA GLY A 146 19.54 -3.81 -12.75
C GLY A 146 19.61 -3.19 -14.15
N GLN A 147 19.15 -3.89 -15.19
CA GLN A 147 19.05 -3.40 -16.56
C GLN A 147 17.66 -2.83 -16.91
N GLY A 148 16.72 -2.78 -15.95
CA GLY A 148 15.37 -2.27 -16.17
C GLY A 148 15.36 -0.79 -16.57
N THR A 149 14.84 -0.48 -17.76
CA THR A 149 14.70 0.91 -18.25
C THR A 149 13.36 1.53 -17.83
N SER A 150 13.23 2.86 -17.91
CA SER A 150 11.94 3.55 -17.71
C SER A 150 10.83 2.97 -18.58
N GLU A 151 11.15 2.64 -19.83
CA GLU A 151 10.21 2.06 -20.78
C GLU A 151 9.72 0.67 -20.32
N MET A 152 10.62 -0.17 -19.81
CA MET A 152 10.27 -1.48 -19.25
C MET A 152 9.37 -1.34 -18.02
N PHE A 153 9.66 -0.41 -17.11
CA PHE A 153 8.79 -0.10 -15.97
C PHE A 153 7.39 0.29 -16.42
N VAL A 154 7.26 1.21 -17.39
CA VAL A 154 5.96 1.65 -17.91
C VAL A 154 5.19 0.50 -18.55
N LYS A 155 5.86 -0.28 -19.39
CA LYS A 155 5.26 -1.42 -20.10
C LYS A 155 4.71 -2.47 -19.14
N VAL A 156 5.52 -2.88 -18.16
CA VAL A 156 5.12 -3.87 -17.16
C VAL A 156 4.06 -3.30 -16.23
N LEU A 157 4.18 -2.03 -15.84
CA LEU A 157 3.16 -1.36 -15.03
C LEU A 157 1.79 -1.40 -15.72
N ARG A 158 1.69 -1.07 -17.01
CA ARG A 158 0.41 -1.15 -17.74
C ARG A 158 -0.21 -2.54 -17.68
N ILE A 159 0.59 -3.58 -17.91
CA ILE A 159 0.13 -4.98 -17.82
C ILE A 159 -0.44 -5.28 -16.43
N LEU A 160 0.27 -4.91 -15.36
CA LEU A 160 -0.18 -5.14 -13.98
C LEU A 160 -1.44 -4.33 -13.65
N MET A 161 -1.51 -3.08 -14.12
CA MET A 161 -2.64 -2.21 -13.87
C MET A 161 -3.90 -2.67 -14.63
N ASP A 162 -3.76 -3.35 -15.77
CA ASP A 162 -4.85 -4.00 -16.51
C ASP A 162 -5.25 -5.38 -15.94
N ALA A 163 -4.35 -6.06 -15.23
CA ALA A 163 -4.56 -7.43 -14.76
C ALA A 163 -5.65 -7.50 -13.68
N SER A 164 -6.73 -8.26 -13.93
CA SER A 164 -7.88 -8.36 -13.00
C SER A 164 -7.54 -9.00 -11.64
N GLU A 165 -6.43 -9.73 -11.59
CA GLU A 165 -5.89 -10.38 -10.40
C GLU A 165 -5.05 -9.45 -9.52
N VAL A 166 -4.77 -8.22 -9.97
CA VAL A 166 -3.97 -7.22 -9.27
C VAL A 166 -4.87 -6.07 -8.81
N ASP A 167 -4.87 -5.80 -7.50
CA ASP A 167 -5.67 -4.75 -6.87
C ASP A 167 -4.86 -3.48 -6.55
N GLY A 168 -3.52 -3.56 -6.58
CA GLY A 168 -2.59 -2.44 -6.39
C GLY A 168 -1.14 -2.86 -6.70
N VAL A 169 -0.24 -1.89 -6.88
CA VAL A 169 1.17 -2.15 -7.22
C VAL A 169 2.12 -1.42 -6.27
N LEU A 170 3.13 -2.14 -5.76
CA LEU A 170 4.31 -1.54 -5.13
C LEU A 170 5.41 -1.40 -6.18
N VAL A 171 5.83 -0.17 -6.45
CA VAL A 171 6.88 0.13 -7.42
C VAL A 171 8.18 0.42 -6.68
N MET A 172 9.21 -0.34 -6.99
CA MET A 172 10.52 -0.29 -6.34
C MET A 172 11.59 -0.05 -7.41
N ALA A 173 11.65 1.19 -7.89
CA ALA A 173 12.65 1.61 -8.86
C ALA A 173 13.85 2.18 -8.10
N PHE A 174 14.97 1.46 -8.07
CA PHE A 174 16.18 1.87 -7.35
C PHE A 174 17.12 2.68 -8.23
N HIS A 175 17.74 3.69 -7.63
CA HIS A 175 18.79 4.52 -8.22
C HIS A 175 20.14 3.77 -8.33
N GLN A 176 20.21 2.69 -9.11
CA GLN A 176 21.43 1.88 -9.26
C GLN A 176 22.23 2.28 -10.51
N ALA A 177 23.53 1.94 -10.55
CA ALA A 177 24.37 2.15 -11.75
C ALA A 177 24.31 0.92 -12.69
N PRO A 178 24.19 1.09 -14.03
CA PRO A 178 23.99 2.37 -14.71
C PRO A 178 22.61 2.95 -14.38
N PRO A 179 22.52 4.27 -14.11
CA PRO A 179 21.26 4.91 -13.70
C PRO A 179 20.17 4.62 -14.72
N ILE A 180 18.98 4.29 -14.22
CA ILE A 180 17.76 4.45 -15.02
C ILE A 180 17.75 5.92 -15.44
N LEU A 181 17.85 6.17 -16.75
CA LEU A 181 18.04 7.49 -17.35
C LEU A 181 16.83 8.40 -17.03
N ASP A 182 16.89 9.04 -15.88
CA ASP A 182 16.20 10.21 -15.31
C ASP A 182 14.72 10.53 -15.51
N ASP A 183 13.90 9.75 -16.21
CA ASP A 183 12.46 10.02 -16.33
C ASP A 183 11.53 8.96 -15.70
N VAL A 184 12.06 7.87 -15.14
CA VAL A 184 11.24 6.72 -14.68
C VAL A 184 10.10 7.11 -13.75
N VAL A 185 10.38 8.02 -12.82
CA VAL A 185 9.38 8.54 -11.87
C VAL A 185 8.24 9.25 -12.61
N GLN A 186 8.59 10.13 -13.55
CA GLN A 186 7.61 10.86 -14.35
C GLN A 186 6.84 9.92 -15.27
N ALA A 187 7.52 8.98 -15.93
CA ALA A 187 6.92 8.03 -16.86
C ALA A 187 5.92 7.09 -16.14
N ILE A 188 6.27 6.61 -14.94
CA ILE A 188 5.37 5.86 -14.06
C ILE A 188 4.16 6.72 -13.68
N ALA A 189 4.40 7.96 -13.23
CA ALA A 189 3.34 8.85 -12.80
C ALA A 189 2.36 9.22 -13.92
N GLU A 190 2.86 9.54 -15.11
CA GLU A 190 2.03 9.85 -16.28
C GLU A 190 1.22 8.64 -16.72
N THR A 191 1.81 7.44 -16.69
CA THR A 191 1.10 6.20 -16.97
C THR A 191 0.01 5.94 -15.94
N HIS A 192 0.29 6.16 -14.65
CA HIS A 192 -0.66 5.92 -13.55
C HIS A 192 -1.93 6.78 -13.64
N LYS A 193 -1.86 7.99 -14.21
CA LYS A 193 -3.04 8.88 -14.38
C LYS A 193 -4.20 8.22 -15.13
N GLY A 194 -3.93 7.24 -15.99
CA GLY A 194 -4.94 6.48 -16.72
C GLY A 194 -5.68 5.42 -15.89
N TYR A 195 -5.29 5.20 -14.63
CA TYR A 195 -5.73 4.07 -13.83
C TYR A 195 -6.36 4.47 -12.49
N THR A 196 -7.15 3.54 -11.94
CA THR A 196 -7.77 3.72 -10.62
C THR A 196 -7.17 2.87 -9.52
N LYS A 197 -6.40 1.83 -9.86
CA LYS A 197 -5.70 1.02 -8.86
C LYS A 197 -4.58 1.86 -8.22
N PRO A 198 -4.35 1.76 -6.91
CA PRO A 198 -3.29 2.52 -6.28
C PRO A 198 -1.90 2.00 -6.65
N ILE A 199 -0.95 2.93 -6.65
CA ILE A 199 0.48 2.62 -6.63
C ILE A 199 1.14 3.32 -5.45
N LEU A 200 2.10 2.65 -4.83
CA LEU A 200 3.02 3.25 -3.85
C LEU A 200 4.44 2.97 -4.29
N ALA A 201 5.35 3.90 -4.02
CA ALA A 201 6.75 3.77 -4.36
C ALA A 201 7.59 3.40 -3.14
N CYS A 202 8.70 2.71 -3.38
CA CYS A 202 9.74 2.52 -2.39
C CYS A 202 11.12 2.67 -3.02
N ASP A 203 11.98 3.46 -2.40
CA ASP A 203 13.41 3.48 -2.68
C ASP A 203 14.12 3.42 -1.33
N VAL A 204 15.02 2.45 -1.17
CA VAL A 204 15.54 2.06 0.14
C VAL A 204 16.75 2.91 0.50
N GLY A 205 16.79 3.32 1.76
CA GLY A 205 17.97 3.97 2.35
C GLY A 205 17.86 5.49 2.47
N GLY A 206 18.86 6.07 3.12
CA GLY A 206 18.89 7.47 3.56
C GLY A 206 19.81 8.38 2.76
N THR A 207 20.33 7.93 1.61
CA THR A 207 21.19 8.77 0.75
C THR A 207 20.38 9.95 0.20
N GLU A 208 21.06 11.05 -0.15
CA GLU A 208 20.39 12.20 -0.78
C GLU A 208 19.72 11.82 -2.10
N MET A 209 20.31 10.88 -2.84
CA MET A 209 19.72 10.35 -4.07
C MET A 209 18.41 9.59 -3.80
N ALA A 210 18.38 8.74 -2.77
CA ALA A 210 17.16 8.02 -2.40
C ALA A 210 16.06 8.98 -1.93
N LYS A 211 16.43 10.01 -1.17
CA LYS A 211 15.50 11.06 -0.73
C LYS A 211 14.93 11.84 -1.91
N ASP A 212 15.77 12.32 -2.83
CA ASP A 212 15.32 13.03 -4.02
C ASP A 212 14.36 12.18 -4.85
N PHE A 213 14.71 10.90 -5.07
CA PHE A 213 13.88 9.98 -5.82
C PHE A 213 12.48 9.80 -5.20
N ARG A 214 12.41 9.60 -3.87
CA ARG A 214 11.13 9.57 -3.16
C ARG A 214 10.37 10.88 -3.26
N THR A 215 11.04 12.03 -3.09
CA THR A 215 10.41 13.35 -3.22
C THR A 215 9.87 13.60 -4.63
N ARG A 216 10.53 13.10 -5.68
CA ARG A 216 10.00 13.18 -7.04
C ARG A 216 8.69 12.42 -7.20
N PHE A 217 8.57 11.21 -6.65
CA PHE A 217 7.30 10.47 -6.65
C PHE A 217 6.20 11.23 -5.90
N GLU A 218 6.52 11.78 -4.73
CA GLU A 218 5.57 12.53 -3.90
C GLU A 218 5.04 13.78 -4.62
N LYS A 219 5.88 14.49 -5.40
CA LYS A 219 5.45 15.62 -6.25
C LYS A 219 4.39 15.23 -7.29
N TYR A 220 4.37 13.97 -7.72
CA TYR A 220 3.36 13.44 -8.64
C TYR A 220 2.15 12.81 -7.93
N GLY A 221 2.05 12.92 -6.60
CA GLY A 221 0.97 12.32 -5.82
C GLY A 221 1.12 10.81 -5.63
N ILE A 222 2.33 10.27 -5.77
CA ILE A 222 2.64 8.87 -5.46
C ILE A 222 3.41 8.85 -4.15
N PRO A 223 2.81 8.38 -3.05
CA PRO A 223 3.50 8.26 -1.77
C PRO A 223 4.70 7.31 -1.90
N ALA A 224 5.84 7.74 -1.39
CA ALA A 224 7.10 7.01 -1.47
C ALA A 224 7.70 6.77 -0.08
N TYR A 225 8.19 5.55 0.16
CA TYR A 225 8.64 5.10 1.48
C TYR A 225 10.09 4.61 1.43
N GLU A 226 10.80 4.75 2.55
CA GLU A 226 12.23 4.42 2.66
C GLU A 226 12.51 2.94 2.94
N THR A 227 11.47 2.16 3.28
CA THR A 227 11.57 0.71 3.41
C THR A 227 10.36 0.00 2.80
N PRO A 228 10.52 -1.27 2.36
CA PRO A 228 9.41 -2.05 1.82
C PRO A 228 8.30 -2.31 2.83
N GLU A 229 8.62 -2.46 4.11
CA GLU A 229 7.67 -2.69 5.20
C GLU A 229 6.73 -1.51 5.38
N ARG A 230 7.27 -0.29 5.35
CA ARG A 230 6.48 0.94 5.43
C ARG A 230 5.54 1.05 4.23
N ALA A 231 6.03 0.76 3.02
CA ALA A 231 5.21 0.75 1.81
C ALA A 231 4.09 -0.31 1.87
N ALA A 232 4.39 -1.52 2.35
CA ALA A 232 3.42 -2.59 2.51
C ALA A 232 2.33 -2.25 3.54
N ARG A 233 2.70 -1.68 4.70
CA ARG A 233 1.74 -1.23 5.72
C ARG A 233 0.84 -0.10 5.21
N ALA A 234 1.39 0.80 4.40
CA ALA A 234 0.62 1.84 3.74
C ALA A 234 -0.34 1.27 2.67
N MET A 235 0.10 0.30 1.85
CA MET A 235 -0.75 -0.38 0.88
C MET A 235 -1.88 -1.16 1.58
N TYR A 236 -1.60 -1.76 2.73
CA TYR A 236 -2.59 -2.42 3.57
C TYR A 236 -3.72 -1.48 3.98
N ALA A 237 -3.42 -0.22 4.31
CA ALA A 237 -4.45 0.76 4.62
C ALA A 237 -5.39 1.04 3.43
N LEU A 238 -4.83 1.16 2.22
CA LEU A 238 -5.62 1.32 0.99
C LEU A 238 -6.50 0.11 0.72
N ALA A 239 -5.97 -1.11 0.89
CA ALA A 239 -6.70 -2.36 0.71
C ALA A 239 -7.82 -2.52 1.75
N ARG A 240 -7.53 -2.25 3.03
CA ARG A 240 -8.53 -2.34 4.11
C ARG A 240 -9.68 -1.36 3.90
N TYR A 241 -9.37 -0.12 3.55
CA TYR A 241 -10.38 0.89 3.29
C TYR A 241 -11.21 0.56 2.04
N GLY A 242 -10.57 0.13 0.95
CA GLY A 242 -11.27 -0.25 -0.28
C GLY A 242 -12.16 -1.49 -0.12
N GLN A 243 -11.70 -2.51 0.60
CA GLN A 243 -12.53 -3.67 0.96
C GLN A 243 -13.76 -3.24 1.77
N TYR A 244 -13.58 -2.43 2.81
CA TYR A 244 -14.70 -1.95 3.64
C TYR A 244 -15.76 -1.17 2.85
N THR A 245 -15.31 -0.24 2.00
CA THR A 245 -16.22 0.60 1.18
C THR A 245 -16.93 -0.21 0.10
N ARG A 246 -16.31 -1.25 -0.46
CA ARG A 246 -16.94 -2.18 -1.40
C ARG A 246 -18.05 -3.02 -0.75
N PHE A 247 -17.83 -3.53 0.46
CA PHE A 247 -18.85 -4.30 1.18
C PHE A 247 -20.07 -3.46 1.56
N THR A 248 -19.86 -2.18 1.88
CA THR A 248 -20.93 -1.29 2.36
C THR A 248 -21.73 -0.57 1.26
N THR A 249 -21.28 -0.65 0.00
CA THR A 249 -21.95 -0.09 -1.18
C THR A 249 -22.68 -1.13 -2.03
N SER A 250 -22.51 -2.43 -1.74
CA SER A 250 -23.36 -3.47 -2.31
C SER A 250 -24.81 -3.26 -1.82
N PRO A 251 -25.83 -3.23 -2.70
CA PRO A 251 -27.21 -3.09 -2.26
C PRO A 251 -27.51 -4.23 -1.30
N GLN A 252 -27.93 -3.91 -0.08
CA GLN A 252 -28.61 -4.88 0.76
C GLN A 252 -29.83 -5.32 -0.06
N LYS A 253 -29.82 -6.56 -0.56
CA LYS A 253 -31.07 -7.20 -0.95
C LYS A 253 -31.89 -7.26 0.34
N GLU A 254 -32.90 -6.41 0.42
CA GLU A 254 -33.99 -6.60 1.37
C GLU A 254 -34.63 -7.95 1.02
N GLU A 255 -34.48 -8.92 1.93
CA GLU A 255 -35.33 -10.13 1.98
C GLU A 255 -36.62 -9.82 2.73
#